data_AF-A0A2S4YGF4-F1
#
_entry.id   AF-A0A2S4YGF4-F1
#
_cell.length_a   1.000
_cell.length_b   1.000
_cell.length_c   1.000
_cell.angle_alpha   90.00
_cell.angle_beta   90.00
_cell.angle_gamma   90.00
#
_symmetry.space_group_name_H-M   'P 1'
#
loop_
_entity.id
_entity.type
_entity.pdbx_description
1 polymer ?
#
loop_
_entity_poly.entity_id
_entity_poly.type
_entity_poly.pdbx_seq_one_letter_code
_entity_poly.pdbx_strand_id
1 'polypeptide(L)'
;MDRLCRAVGRPDDSVALVTCGTLGVEVAVGLARNIARVRSGKRRGDILTSTLSYHGMSALTLALAGNHARRPRPEDALGLGPAFPAPYPPVHDHAERACDASCAEEMAKAIDSRGADNVAAVLLEPVNGTTGGAYVPPDGYLTR
;
A
#
# COMPACT_ATOMS: atom_id res chain seq x y z
N MET A 1 -6.91 -17.67 17.85
CA MET A 1 -7.33 -16.70 16.82
C MET A 1 -8.27 -15.64 17.38
N ASP A 2 -9.33 -16.01 18.12
CA ASP A 2 -10.27 -15.05 18.76
C ASP A 2 -9.57 -13.91 19.53
N ARG A 3 -8.53 -14.22 20.33
CA ARG A 3 -7.72 -13.19 21.02
C ARG A 3 -7.09 -12.15 20.09
N LEU A 4 -6.61 -12.55 18.91
CA LEU A 4 -5.99 -11.63 17.94
C LEU A 4 -7.06 -10.75 17.28
N CYS A 5 -8.19 -11.34 16.90
CA CYS A 5 -9.34 -10.63 16.34
C CYS A 5 -9.86 -9.53 17.28
N ARG A 6 -9.99 -9.86 18.58
CA ARG A 6 -10.40 -8.88 19.61
C ARG A 6 -9.35 -7.78 19.82
N ALA A 7 -8.07 -8.12 19.80
CA ALA A 7 -6.99 -7.15 20.02
C ALA A 7 -6.95 -6.03 18.96
N VAL A 8 -7.42 -6.31 17.75
CA VAL A 8 -7.49 -5.33 16.65
C VAL A 8 -8.89 -4.75 16.44
N GLY A 9 -9.83 -5.02 17.34
CA GLY A 9 -11.21 -4.50 17.26
C GLY A 9 -12.05 -5.10 16.14
N ARG A 10 -11.73 -6.32 15.67
CA ARG A 10 -12.42 -7.00 14.56
C ARG A 10 -12.82 -8.43 14.98
N PRO A 11 -13.77 -8.61 15.91
CA PRO A 11 -14.07 -9.91 16.52
C PRO A 11 -14.63 -10.95 15.54
N ASP A 12 -15.29 -10.50 14.46
CA ASP A 12 -15.91 -11.39 13.47
C ASP A 12 -14.97 -11.77 12.31
N ASP A 13 -13.74 -11.25 12.31
CA ASP A 13 -12.75 -11.53 11.29
C ASP A 13 -12.03 -12.87 11.51
N SER A 14 -11.35 -13.34 10.46
CA SER A 14 -10.48 -14.53 10.49
C SER A 14 -9.00 -14.15 10.46
N VAL A 15 -8.14 -15.02 10.99
CA VAL A 15 -6.69 -14.82 11.03
C VAL A 15 -5.97 -15.87 10.19
N ALA A 16 -5.14 -15.40 9.27
CA ALA A 16 -4.14 -16.23 8.59
C ALA A 16 -2.77 -16.05 9.27
N LEU A 17 -2.19 -17.13 9.81
CA LEU A 17 -0.85 -17.09 10.37
C LEU A 17 0.21 -17.35 9.29
N VAL A 18 1.30 -16.60 9.37
CA VAL A 18 2.47 -16.67 8.49
C VAL A 18 3.74 -16.51 9.31
N THR A 19 4.91 -16.79 8.72
CA THR A 19 6.19 -16.79 9.45
C THR A 19 6.93 -15.46 9.44
N CYS A 20 6.51 -14.48 8.62
CA CYS A 20 7.09 -13.13 8.60
C CYS A 20 6.15 -12.10 7.96
N GLY A 21 6.49 -10.81 8.10
CA GLY A 21 5.71 -9.70 7.52
C GLY A 21 5.59 -9.76 6.00
N THR A 22 6.67 -10.11 5.29
CA THR A 22 6.66 -10.29 3.83
C THR A 22 5.59 -11.30 3.38
N LEU A 23 5.51 -12.46 4.05
CA LEU A 23 4.49 -13.47 3.73
C LEU A 23 3.08 -13.00 4.12
N GLY A 24 2.96 -12.18 5.17
CA GLY A 24 1.68 -11.55 5.53
C GLY A 24 1.15 -10.66 4.41
N VAL A 25 2.03 -9.85 3.82
CA VAL A 25 1.68 -9.01 2.67
C VAL A 25 1.36 -9.86 1.44
N GLU A 26 2.14 -10.90 1.13
CA GLU A 26 1.83 -11.77 -0.02
C GLU A 26 0.47 -12.45 0.10
N VAL A 27 0.13 -12.97 1.29
CA VAL A 27 -1.19 -13.55 1.56
C VAL A 27 -2.29 -12.51 1.40
N ALA A 28 -2.09 -11.29 1.92
CA ALA A 28 -3.06 -10.20 1.78
C ALA A 28 -3.28 -9.78 0.31
N VAL A 29 -2.20 -9.66 -0.47
CA VAL A 29 -2.25 -9.35 -1.91
C VAL A 29 -2.95 -10.47 -2.68
N GLY A 30 -2.60 -11.74 -2.39
CA GLY A 30 -3.24 -12.90 -2.99
C GLY A 30 -4.74 -12.93 -2.71
N LEU A 31 -5.14 -12.65 -1.47
CA LEU A 31 -6.54 -12.58 -1.05
C LEU A 31 -7.29 -11.44 -1.76
N ALA A 32 -6.73 -10.23 -1.80
CA ALA A 32 -7.33 -9.09 -2.49
C ALA A 32 -7.57 -9.37 -3.97
N ARG A 33 -6.58 -9.95 -4.67
CA ARG A 33 -6.70 -10.33 -6.08
C ARG A 33 -7.70 -11.47 -6.29
N ASN A 34 -7.79 -12.40 -5.35
CA ASN A 34 -8.78 -13.47 -5.39
C ASN A 34 -10.20 -12.90 -5.24
N ILE A 35 -10.45 -12.07 -4.23
CA ILE A 35 -11.73 -11.38 -4.03
C ILE A 35 -12.12 -10.58 -5.28
N ALA A 36 -11.20 -9.79 -5.83
CA ALA A 36 -11.46 -9.00 -7.04
C ALA A 36 -11.91 -9.88 -8.21
N ARG A 37 -11.26 -11.03 -8.42
CA ARG A 37 -11.55 -11.97 -9.49
C ARG A 37 -12.86 -12.74 -9.29
N VAL A 38 -13.11 -13.27 -8.08
CA VAL A 38 -14.20 -14.25 -7.86
C VAL A 38 -15.45 -13.64 -7.26
N ARG A 39 -15.37 -12.49 -6.58
CA ARG A 39 -16.53 -11.83 -5.95
C ARG A 39 -16.93 -10.55 -6.66
N SER A 40 -15.96 -9.76 -7.10
CA SER A 40 -16.22 -8.42 -7.64
C SER A 40 -16.29 -8.37 -9.17
N GLY A 41 -15.92 -9.45 -9.87
CA GLY A 41 -15.90 -9.47 -11.34
C GLY A 41 -14.96 -8.45 -11.97
N LYS A 42 -13.97 -7.95 -11.21
CA LYS A 42 -13.04 -6.93 -11.69
C LYS A 42 -12.19 -7.48 -12.82
N ARG A 43 -11.95 -6.65 -13.84
CA ARG A 43 -11.20 -7.02 -15.05
C ARG A 43 -9.73 -7.29 -14.77
N ARG A 44 -9.17 -6.58 -13.78
CA ARG A 44 -7.81 -6.79 -13.27
C ARG A 44 -7.81 -6.80 -11.75
N GLY A 45 -6.67 -7.16 -11.17
CA GLY A 45 -6.43 -7.12 -9.73
C GLY A 45 -5.15 -6.37 -9.42
N ASP A 46 -5.05 -5.14 -9.89
CA ASP A 46 -3.90 -4.28 -9.67
C ASP A 46 -3.82 -3.88 -8.19
N ILE A 47 -2.62 -3.87 -7.63
CA ILE A 47 -2.33 -3.38 -6.28
C ILE A 47 -1.60 -2.06 -6.43
N LEU A 48 -2.13 -1.00 -5.82
CA LEU A 48 -1.52 0.33 -5.87
C LEU A 48 -0.74 0.59 -4.58
N THR A 49 0.45 1.14 -4.71
CA THR A 49 1.34 1.49 -3.58
C THR A 49 1.89 2.91 -3.77
N SER A 50 2.40 3.51 -2.70
CA SER A 50 3.02 4.83 -2.78
C SER A 50 4.52 4.74 -3.09
N THR A 51 5.13 5.82 -3.57
CA THR A 51 6.58 5.98 -3.51
C THR A 51 7.06 5.87 -2.05
N LEU A 52 8.35 5.61 -1.84
CA LEU A 52 8.96 5.39 -0.52
C LEU A 52 8.41 4.19 0.28
N SER A 53 7.36 3.49 -0.14
CA SER A 53 6.78 2.40 0.66
C SER A 53 7.70 1.18 0.83
N TYR A 54 7.46 0.43 1.91
CA TYR A 54 8.10 -0.85 2.20
C TYR A 54 7.08 -1.94 2.54
N HIS A 55 7.14 -3.06 1.84
CA HIS A 55 6.14 -4.12 1.95
C HIS A 55 6.74 -5.52 2.08
N GLY A 56 8.06 -5.64 2.19
CA GLY A 56 8.77 -6.92 2.26
C GLY A 56 9.96 -6.99 1.31
N MET A 57 10.53 -8.19 1.21
CA MET A 57 11.75 -8.48 0.41
C MET A 57 11.58 -9.68 -0.54
N SER A 58 10.38 -10.22 -0.70
CA SER A 58 10.12 -11.20 -1.76
C SER A 58 10.04 -10.51 -3.12
N ALA A 59 10.17 -11.27 -4.21
CA ALA A 59 10.08 -10.71 -5.56
C ALA A 59 8.81 -9.88 -5.78
N LEU A 60 7.64 -10.36 -5.33
CA LEU A 60 6.38 -9.63 -5.47
C LEU A 60 6.33 -8.37 -4.59
N THR A 61 6.68 -8.50 -3.31
CA THR A 61 6.58 -7.37 -2.36
C THR A 61 7.61 -6.29 -2.66
N LEU A 62 8.79 -6.67 -3.16
CA LEU A 62 9.83 -5.75 -3.62
C LEU A 62 9.41 -5.04 -4.92
N ALA A 63 8.81 -5.77 -5.86
CA ALA A 63 8.29 -5.22 -7.11
C ALA A 63 7.19 -4.16 -6.86
N LEU A 64 6.38 -4.36 -5.82
CA LEU A 64 5.35 -3.40 -5.38
C LEU A 64 5.92 -2.23 -4.54
N ALA A 65 7.13 -2.34 -3.99
CA ALA A 65 7.67 -1.36 -3.06
C ALA A 65 8.01 -0.02 -3.74
N GLY A 66 7.78 1.08 -3.02
CA GLY A 66 8.07 2.42 -3.49
C GLY A 66 9.52 2.87 -3.36
N ASN A 67 10.34 2.19 -2.54
CA ASN A 67 11.73 2.60 -2.31
C ASN A 67 12.69 2.09 -3.39
N HIS A 68 13.09 2.98 -4.29
CA HIS A 68 14.03 2.72 -5.38
C HIS A 68 15.40 2.18 -4.90
N ALA A 69 15.89 2.59 -3.73
CA ALA A 69 17.18 2.10 -3.23
C ALA A 69 17.18 0.59 -2.94
N ARG A 70 15.99 0.00 -2.70
CA ARG A 70 15.81 -1.44 -2.48
C ARG A 70 15.56 -2.23 -3.77
N ARG A 71 15.20 -1.55 -4.86
CA ARG A 71 15.02 -2.11 -6.21
C ARG A 71 15.85 -1.30 -7.22
N PRO A 72 17.18 -1.34 -7.12
CA PRO A 72 18.08 -0.44 -7.85
C PRO A 72 18.02 -0.64 -9.37
N ARG A 73 17.51 -1.78 -9.84
CA ARG A 73 17.41 -2.08 -11.27
C ARG A 73 15.96 -2.08 -11.74
N PRO A 74 15.67 -1.61 -12.96
CA PRO A 74 14.31 -1.64 -13.52
C PRO A 74 13.67 -3.04 -13.53
N GLU A 75 14.47 -4.09 -13.77
CA GLU A 75 14.00 -5.49 -13.80
C GLU A 75 13.51 -6.00 -12.43
N ASP A 76 14.02 -5.45 -11.32
CA ASP A 76 13.57 -5.81 -9.97
C ASP A 76 12.09 -5.46 -9.75
N ALA A 77 11.56 -4.55 -10.57
CA ALA A 77 10.19 -4.08 -10.49
C ALA A 77 9.18 -5.05 -11.14
N LEU A 78 9.62 -6.00 -11.98
CA LEU A 78 8.73 -6.97 -12.65
C LEU A 78 7.52 -6.33 -13.37
N GLY A 79 7.68 -5.11 -13.90
CA GLY A 79 6.60 -4.33 -14.52
C GLY A 79 5.56 -3.77 -13.55
N LEU A 80 5.83 -3.85 -12.24
CA LEU A 80 5.09 -3.22 -11.16
C LEU A 80 5.86 -2.00 -10.62
N GLY A 81 5.26 -1.29 -9.68
CA GLY A 81 5.88 -0.15 -9.03
C GLY A 81 4.86 0.70 -8.28
N PRO A 82 5.33 1.77 -7.63
CA PRO A 82 4.45 2.74 -6.98
C PRO A 82 3.55 3.41 -8.01
N ALA A 83 2.31 3.66 -7.62
CA ALA A 83 1.27 4.27 -8.45
C ALA A 83 1.03 5.75 -8.13
N PHE A 84 1.39 6.19 -6.92
CA PHE A 84 1.20 7.57 -6.45
C PHE A 84 2.35 7.98 -5.51
N PRO A 85 2.60 9.28 -5.31
CA PRO A 85 3.59 9.78 -4.36
C PRO A 85 3.26 9.43 -2.89
N ALA A 86 4.29 9.25 -2.06
CA ALA A 86 4.16 9.19 -0.60
C ALA A 86 3.86 10.60 -0.03
N PRO A 87 3.07 10.71 1.06
CA PRO A 87 2.60 11.99 1.61
C PRO A 87 3.66 12.69 2.48
N TYR A 88 4.94 12.67 2.09
CA TYR A 88 6.05 13.15 2.90
C TYR A 88 6.96 14.13 2.14
N PRO A 89 7.65 15.06 2.83
CA PRO A 89 8.64 15.93 2.19
C PRO A 89 9.81 15.14 1.54
N PRO A 90 10.41 15.63 0.44
CA PRO A 90 10.05 16.83 -0.32
C PRO A 90 8.95 16.58 -1.37
N VAL A 91 8.37 15.38 -1.44
CA VAL A 91 7.42 14.98 -2.48
C VAL A 91 6.17 15.87 -2.46
N HIS A 92 5.74 16.24 -1.26
CA HIS A 92 4.74 17.26 -1.02
C HIS A 92 5.38 18.34 -0.17
N ASP A 93 6.05 19.29 -0.83
CA ASP A 93 6.54 20.47 -0.14
C ASP A 93 5.36 21.39 0.21
N HIS A 94 5.21 21.65 1.50
CA HIS A 94 4.24 22.58 2.05
C HIS A 94 4.93 23.88 2.50
N ALA A 95 6.12 24.22 1.97
CA ALA A 95 6.89 25.41 2.38
C ALA A 95 6.09 26.72 2.51
N GLU A 96 4.97 26.86 1.78
CA GLU A 96 4.10 28.04 1.81
C GLU A 96 2.72 27.82 2.46
N ARG A 97 2.36 26.59 2.90
CA ARG A 97 1.05 26.26 3.49
C ARG A 97 1.18 25.34 4.71
N ALA A 98 0.18 25.32 5.58
CA ALA A 98 0.12 24.26 6.59
C ALA A 98 0.03 22.89 5.87
N CYS A 99 0.76 21.90 6.38
CA CYS A 99 0.66 20.52 5.91
C CYS A 99 -0.79 20.02 6.09
N ASP A 100 -1.38 19.47 5.04
CA ASP A 100 -2.77 19.01 5.03
C ASP A 100 -2.89 17.61 4.40
N ALA A 101 -4.09 17.02 4.47
CA ALA A 101 -4.37 15.72 3.90
C ALA A 101 -4.59 15.72 2.37
N SER A 102 -4.25 16.80 1.65
CA SER A 102 -4.51 16.89 0.20
C SER A 102 -3.74 15.83 -0.60
N CYS A 103 -2.64 15.31 -0.06
CA CYS A 103 -1.84 14.25 -0.67
C CYS A 103 -2.65 12.96 -0.93
N ALA A 104 -3.73 12.72 -0.18
CA ALA A 104 -4.61 11.57 -0.43
C ALA A 104 -5.33 11.65 -1.79
N GLU A 105 -5.44 12.84 -2.39
CA GLU A 105 -6.01 13.01 -3.73
C GLU A 105 -5.15 12.37 -4.82
N GLU A 106 -3.85 12.22 -4.61
CA GLU A 106 -2.97 11.52 -5.54
C GLU A 106 -3.29 10.02 -5.62
N MET A 107 -3.74 9.43 -4.51
CA MET A 107 -4.23 8.06 -4.49
C MET A 107 -5.53 7.93 -5.29
N ALA A 108 -6.47 8.87 -5.12
CA ALA A 108 -7.71 8.89 -5.88
C ALA A 108 -7.43 9.03 -7.40
N LYS A 109 -6.55 9.94 -7.79
CA LYS A 109 -6.10 10.11 -9.19
C LYS A 109 -5.47 8.83 -9.74
N ALA A 110 -4.67 8.11 -8.94
CA ALA A 110 -4.06 6.85 -9.37
C ALA A 110 -5.10 5.74 -9.58
N ILE A 111 -6.13 5.67 -8.73
CA ILE A 111 -7.27 4.75 -8.90
C ILE A 111 -8.02 5.08 -10.19
N ASP A 112 -8.35 6.36 -10.41
CA ASP A 112 -9.09 6.82 -11.59
C ASP A 112 -8.30 6.59 -12.89
N SER A 113 -7.00 6.91 -12.88
CA SER A 113 -6.12 6.68 -14.02
C SER A 113 -5.98 5.20 -14.38
N ARG A 114 -5.99 4.30 -13.39
CA ARG A 114 -6.00 2.86 -13.64
C ARG A 114 -7.38 2.36 -14.06
N GLY A 115 -8.44 3.08 -13.69
CA GLY A 115 -9.83 2.65 -13.73
C GLY A 115 -10.16 1.74 -12.55
N ALA A 116 -11.16 2.11 -11.75
CA ALA A 116 -11.54 1.39 -10.52
C ALA A 116 -11.85 -0.10 -10.72
N ASP A 117 -12.31 -0.50 -11.92
CA ASP A 117 -12.57 -1.89 -12.32
C ASP A 117 -11.30 -2.74 -12.49
N ASN A 118 -10.12 -2.11 -12.44
CA ASN A 118 -8.84 -2.78 -12.56
C ASN A 118 -8.09 -2.90 -11.22
N VAL A 119 -8.49 -2.13 -10.21
CA VAL A 119 -7.79 -2.04 -8.92
C VAL A 119 -8.39 -3.01 -7.91
N ALA A 120 -7.60 -3.94 -7.38
CA ALA A 120 -8.02 -4.81 -6.29
C ALA A 120 -7.91 -4.14 -4.92
N ALA A 121 -6.81 -3.44 -4.65
CA ALA A 121 -6.55 -2.80 -3.37
C ALA A 121 -5.49 -1.70 -3.48
N VAL A 122 -5.45 -0.85 -2.46
CA VAL A 122 -4.33 0.05 -2.15
C VAL A 122 -3.60 -0.50 -0.92
N LEU A 123 -2.28 -0.55 -0.95
CA LEU A 123 -1.44 -1.01 0.16
C LEU A 123 -0.62 0.15 0.73
N LEU A 124 -0.79 0.41 2.03
CA LEU A 124 -0.23 1.57 2.73
C LEU A 124 0.30 1.17 4.11
N GLU A 125 1.32 1.90 4.57
CA GLU A 125 1.77 1.87 5.96
C GLU A 125 1.14 3.06 6.71
N PRO A 126 0.51 2.87 7.88
CA PRO A 126 -0.06 3.99 8.66
C PRO A 126 0.99 5.02 9.09
N VAL A 127 2.20 4.55 9.38
CA VAL A 127 3.42 5.32 9.61
C VAL A 127 4.50 4.61 8.81
N ASN A 128 5.21 5.32 7.94
CA ASN A 128 6.24 4.69 7.13
C ASN A 128 7.48 4.38 7.99
N GLY A 129 7.77 3.10 8.16
CA GLY A 129 8.81 2.64 9.07
C GLY A 129 10.18 2.60 8.42
N THR A 130 10.47 1.49 7.74
CA THR A 130 11.83 1.09 7.33
C THR A 130 12.50 2.04 6.33
N THR A 131 11.72 2.71 5.48
CA THR A 131 12.25 3.44 4.33
C THR A 131 12.11 4.95 4.48
N GLY A 132 11.17 5.40 5.29
CA GLY A 132 10.92 6.78 5.66
C GLY A 132 11.41 7.16 7.05
N GLY A 133 11.81 6.20 7.89
CA GLY A 133 12.36 6.51 9.21
C GLY A 133 11.33 7.07 10.19
N ALA A 134 10.17 6.42 10.27
CA ALA A 134 9.01 6.83 11.08
C ALA A 134 8.33 8.12 10.59
N TYR A 135 8.25 8.30 9.27
CA TYR A 135 7.43 9.37 8.71
C TYR A 135 5.95 9.14 9.01
N VAL A 136 5.35 10.11 9.70
CA VAL A 136 3.93 10.16 10.03
C VAL A 136 3.21 10.96 8.95
N PRO A 137 2.13 10.43 8.33
CA PRO A 137 1.41 11.18 7.32
C PRO A 137 0.67 12.36 7.95
N PRO A 138 0.26 13.37 7.15
CA PRO A 138 -0.51 14.49 7.66
C PRO A 138 -1.81 14.04 8.33
N ASP A 139 -2.26 14.77 9.34
CA ASP A 139 -3.53 14.50 10.01
C ASP A 139 -4.68 14.44 9.00
N GLY A 140 -5.51 13.40 9.11
CA GLY A 140 -6.63 13.15 8.20
C GLY A 140 -6.28 12.38 6.93
N TYR A 141 -5.00 12.15 6.62
CA TYR A 141 -4.60 11.41 5.40
C TYR A 141 -5.21 10.00 5.31
N LEU A 142 -5.26 9.25 6.41
CA LEU A 142 -5.78 7.88 6.43
C LEU A 142 -7.32 7.80 6.50
N THR A 143 -8.00 8.91 6.82
CA THR A 143 -9.47 8.94 7.02
C THR A 143 -10.21 9.65 5.90
N ARG A 144 -9.51 10.36 5.02
CA ARG A 144 -10.08 11.02 3.83
C ARG A 144 -10.39 9.98 2.76
#